data_AF-A0A059WYF2-F1
#
_entry.id   AF-A0A059WYF2-F1
#
_cell.length_a   1.000
_cell.length_b   1.000
_cell.length_c   1.000
_cell.angle_alpha   90.00
_cell.angle_beta   90.00
_cell.angle_gamma   90.00
#
_symmetry.space_group_name_H-M   'P 1'
#
loop_
_entity.id
_entity.type
_entity.pdbx_description
1 polymer ?
#
loop_
_entity_poly.entity_id
_entity_poly.type
_entity_poly.pdbx_seq_one_letter_code
_entity_poly.pdbx_strand_id
1 'polypeptide(L)'
;MVKLIRAWAGHPLCMLQELDETFHAVMMVGYHAAAGSEANSLAHTLSSDAILVKLNGKPAPEFLVHALASSMLGVPTVFVTGDKGLMDEVQQTNSAIGRCAVKEGRGQSTISMAPGAAISAIRAGAEKALKGDLKKSLLEVPKHTILEITYGNPNLAYRHSWYPGCKHIGNRTIRFETDDYFEALRMLNYVT
;
A
#
# COMPACT_ATOMS: atom_id res chain seq x y z
N MET A 1 -19.87 13.35 -12.03
CA MET A 1 -19.28 14.42 -11.18
C MET A 1 -18.03 13.84 -10.52
N VAL A 2 -16.92 14.57 -10.48
CA VAL A 2 -15.69 14.14 -9.78
C VAL A 2 -15.59 14.91 -8.47
N LYS A 3 -15.27 14.21 -7.37
CA LYS A 3 -15.00 14.81 -6.06
C LYS A 3 -13.50 14.71 -5.78
N LEU A 4 -12.93 15.75 -5.17
CA LEU A 4 -11.54 15.78 -4.75
C LEU A 4 -11.47 15.87 -3.23
N ILE A 5 -10.77 14.92 -2.62
CA ILE A 5 -10.41 14.95 -1.20
C ILE A 5 -8.97 15.44 -1.11
N ARG A 6 -8.70 16.41 -0.26
CA ARG A 6 -7.37 17.02 -0.09
C ARG A 6 -7.00 17.04 1.39
N ALA A 7 -5.74 16.70 1.66
CA ALA A 7 -5.16 16.54 3.01
C ALA A 7 -5.70 15.30 3.76
N TRP A 8 -5.17 15.07 4.97
CA TRP A 8 -5.43 13.88 5.77
C TRP A 8 -6.57 14.11 6.75
N ALA A 9 -7.57 13.22 6.73
CA ALA A 9 -8.67 13.25 7.70
C ALA A 9 -8.31 12.60 9.06
N GLY A 10 -7.20 11.85 9.11
CA GLY A 10 -6.83 11.03 10.29
C GLY A 10 -7.63 9.72 10.43
N HIS A 11 -8.43 9.35 9.41
CA HIS A 11 -9.20 8.11 9.41
C HIS A 11 -8.29 6.88 9.16
N PRO A 12 -8.52 5.72 9.81
CA PRO A 12 -7.70 4.51 9.62
C PRO A 12 -7.57 4.00 8.19
N LEU A 13 -8.57 4.25 7.33
CA LEU A 13 -8.46 3.93 5.89
C LEU A 13 -7.38 4.75 5.16
N CYS A 14 -6.85 5.81 5.79
CA CYS A 14 -5.73 6.61 5.32
C CYS A 14 -5.89 7.05 3.86
N MET A 15 -5.10 6.47 2.93
CA MET A 15 -5.11 6.82 1.51
C MET A 15 -6.41 6.43 0.80
N LEU A 16 -7.28 5.66 1.45
CA LEU A 16 -8.61 5.26 0.99
C LEU A 16 -9.74 5.92 1.81
N GLN A 17 -9.48 7.06 2.44
CA GLN A 17 -10.55 7.75 3.15
C GLN A 17 -11.73 8.09 2.22
N GLU A 18 -12.96 7.92 2.73
CA GLU A 18 -14.27 8.01 2.06
C GLU A 18 -14.57 6.84 1.12
N LEU A 19 -13.74 5.79 1.13
CA LEU A 19 -14.11 4.53 0.49
C LEU A 19 -15.16 3.81 1.33
N ASP A 20 -16.24 3.40 0.68
CA ASP A 20 -17.26 2.51 1.23
C ASP A 20 -17.70 1.48 0.18
N GLU A 21 -18.61 0.60 0.56
CA GLU A 21 -19.15 -0.48 -0.28
C GLU A 21 -19.96 0.00 -1.51
N THR A 22 -20.26 1.30 -1.62
CA THR A 22 -20.97 1.86 -2.78
C THR A 22 -20.07 2.05 -4.00
N PHE A 23 -18.75 1.95 -3.82
CA PHE A 23 -17.77 2.03 -4.89
C PHE A 23 -17.59 0.68 -5.61
N HIS A 24 -17.46 0.74 -6.93
CA HIS A 24 -17.27 -0.47 -7.75
C HIS A 24 -15.82 -0.92 -7.87
N ALA A 25 -14.86 0.01 -7.69
CA ALA A 25 -13.44 -0.26 -7.88
C ALA A 25 -12.55 0.84 -7.27
N VAL A 26 -11.32 0.47 -6.94
CA VAL A 26 -10.22 1.36 -6.56
C VAL A 26 -9.14 1.33 -7.64
N MET A 27 -8.57 2.50 -7.94
CA MET A 27 -7.34 2.62 -8.72
C MET A 27 -6.28 3.37 -7.91
N MET A 28 -5.08 2.81 -7.85
CA MET A 28 -3.96 3.34 -7.08
C MET A 28 -2.94 3.95 -8.05
N VAL A 29 -2.90 5.28 -8.13
CA VAL A 29 -2.11 5.99 -9.14
C VAL A 29 -0.88 6.62 -8.49
N GLY A 30 0.31 6.30 -9.03
CA GLY A 30 1.57 6.89 -8.57
C GLY A 30 2.15 6.25 -7.29
N TYR A 31 1.79 5.01 -7.00
CA TYR A 31 2.32 4.25 -5.86
C TYR A 31 3.78 3.84 -6.07
N HIS A 32 4.43 3.33 -5.03
CA HIS A 32 5.81 2.87 -5.08
C HIS A 32 6.07 1.57 -4.32
N ALA A 33 7.25 0.99 -4.56
CA ALA A 33 7.76 -0.16 -3.83
C ALA A 33 7.86 0.10 -2.31
N ALA A 34 7.84 -0.99 -1.55
CA ALA A 34 7.81 -0.99 -0.08
C ALA A 34 9.06 -0.39 0.57
N ALA A 35 8.96 0.02 1.83
CA ALA A 35 10.09 0.46 2.63
C ALA A 35 11.26 -0.55 2.60
N GLY A 36 12.46 -0.06 2.35
CA GLY A 36 13.67 -0.88 2.23
C GLY A 36 13.90 -1.51 0.84
N SER A 37 12.99 -1.31 -0.13
CA SER A 37 13.19 -1.76 -1.51
C SER A 37 14.20 -0.88 -2.26
N GLU A 38 15.08 -1.50 -3.04
CA GLU A 38 16.01 -0.80 -3.94
C GLU A 38 15.36 -0.38 -5.27
N ALA A 39 14.10 -0.78 -5.51
CA ALA A 39 13.42 -0.54 -6.78
C ALA A 39 12.96 0.92 -6.99
N ASN A 40 12.98 1.75 -5.93
CA ASN A 40 12.54 3.14 -5.97
C ASN A 40 13.37 4.00 -4.99
N SER A 41 13.78 5.19 -5.43
CA SER A 41 14.58 6.12 -4.62
C SER A 41 13.85 6.70 -3.42
N LEU A 42 12.52 6.64 -3.40
CA LEU A 42 11.63 7.09 -2.32
C LEU A 42 10.86 5.92 -1.70
N ALA A 43 11.41 4.70 -1.75
CA ALA A 43 10.78 3.51 -1.19
C ALA A 43 10.54 3.67 0.32
N HIS A 44 9.26 3.77 0.70
CA HIS A 44 8.80 3.84 2.09
C HIS A 44 7.43 3.15 2.21
N THR A 45 6.90 3.08 3.42
CA THR A 45 5.55 2.55 3.66
C THR A 45 4.92 3.36 4.77
N LEU A 46 3.95 4.21 4.39
CA LEU A 46 3.20 5.16 5.20
C LEU A 46 4.04 6.33 5.75
N SER A 47 5.24 6.06 6.26
CA SER A 47 6.17 7.11 6.67
C SER A 47 7.63 6.72 6.45
N SER A 48 8.50 7.72 6.44
CA SER A 48 9.95 7.54 6.31
C SER A 48 10.63 7.04 7.59
N ASP A 49 9.90 7.02 8.71
CA ASP A 49 10.41 6.53 9.99
C ASP A 49 10.51 5.00 10.03
N ALA A 50 9.57 4.34 9.34
CA ALA A 50 9.56 2.90 9.14
C ALA A 50 10.51 2.54 7.99
N ILE A 51 11.59 1.80 8.31
CA ILE A 51 12.55 1.32 7.31
C ILE A 51 12.16 -0.04 6.72
N LEU A 52 11.24 -0.75 7.39
CA LEU A 52 10.66 -1.99 6.91
C LEU A 52 9.32 -2.23 7.60
N VAL A 53 8.27 -2.45 6.80
CA VAL A 53 6.97 -2.93 7.27
C VAL A 53 6.75 -4.32 6.70
N LYS A 54 6.42 -5.30 7.55
CA LYS A 54 6.03 -6.64 7.12
C LYS A 54 4.59 -6.94 7.49
N LEU A 55 3.88 -7.58 6.58
CA LEU A 55 2.56 -8.16 6.79
C LEU A 55 2.67 -9.67 6.59
N ASN A 56 2.34 -10.44 7.63
CA ASN A 56 2.43 -11.90 7.65
C ASN A 56 3.79 -12.42 7.14
N GLY A 57 4.87 -11.78 7.62
CA GLY A 57 6.26 -12.17 7.35
C GLY A 57 6.86 -11.66 6.04
N LYS A 58 6.08 -10.99 5.17
CA LYS A 58 6.56 -10.45 3.90
C LYS A 58 6.60 -8.92 3.92
N PRO A 59 7.59 -8.26 3.29
CA PRO A 59 7.56 -6.81 3.08
C PRO A 59 6.24 -6.37 2.46
N ALA A 60 5.65 -5.29 2.99
CA ALA A 60 4.35 -4.82 2.56
C ALA A 60 4.46 -3.40 1.98
N PRO A 61 4.23 -3.19 0.67
CA PRO A 61 4.06 -1.85 0.13
C PRO A 61 2.71 -1.27 0.59
N GLU A 62 2.56 0.06 0.47
CA GLU A 62 1.27 0.73 0.72
C GLU A 62 0.16 0.16 -0.16
N PHE A 63 0.50 -0.29 -1.37
CA PHE A 63 -0.42 -1.01 -2.25
C PHE A 63 -1.08 -2.19 -1.54
N LEU A 64 -0.30 -3.07 -0.90
CA LEU A 64 -0.83 -4.29 -0.29
C LEU A 64 -1.74 -3.95 0.89
N VAL A 65 -1.30 -3.01 1.74
CA VAL A 65 -2.08 -2.54 2.89
C VAL A 65 -3.45 -2.01 2.44
N HIS A 66 -3.46 -1.12 1.45
CA HIS A 66 -4.69 -0.50 0.99
C HIS A 66 -5.53 -1.42 0.09
N ALA A 67 -4.93 -2.37 -0.65
CA ALA A 67 -5.69 -3.31 -1.47
C ALA A 67 -6.44 -4.33 -0.62
N LEU A 68 -5.86 -4.73 0.52
CA LEU A 68 -6.54 -5.52 1.53
C LEU A 68 -7.64 -4.69 2.22
N ALA A 69 -7.38 -3.43 2.54
CA ALA A 69 -8.39 -2.52 3.12
C ALA A 69 -9.59 -2.32 2.19
N SER A 70 -9.35 -2.13 0.88
CA SER A 70 -10.44 -2.01 -0.10
C SER A 70 -11.20 -3.33 -0.24
N SER A 71 -10.50 -4.47 -0.23
CA SER A 71 -11.12 -5.79 -0.34
C SER A 71 -11.94 -6.17 0.90
N MET A 72 -11.56 -5.69 2.09
CA MET A 72 -12.35 -5.80 3.33
C MET A 72 -13.71 -5.12 3.19
N LEU A 73 -13.79 -4.02 2.43
CA LEU A 73 -15.03 -3.32 2.09
C LEU A 73 -15.74 -3.90 0.86
N GLY A 74 -15.24 -5.01 0.30
CA GLY A 74 -15.78 -5.61 -0.92
C GLY A 74 -15.45 -4.86 -2.22
N VAL A 75 -14.54 -3.88 -2.18
CA VAL A 75 -14.18 -3.05 -3.34
C VAL A 75 -12.82 -3.49 -3.91
N PRO A 76 -12.77 -4.02 -5.15
CA PRO A 76 -11.52 -4.48 -5.74
C PRO A 76 -10.58 -3.33 -6.12
N THR A 77 -9.29 -3.49 -5.85
CA THR A 77 -8.25 -2.64 -6.44
C THR A 77 -7.93 -3.16 -7.85
N VAL A 78 -8.44 -2.49 -8.88
CA VAL A 78 -8.42 -3.02 -10.26
C VAL A 78 -7.23 -2.56 -11.08
N PHE A 79 -6.58 -1.46 -10.68
CA PHE A 79 -5.46 -0.89 -11.43
C PHE A 79 -4.47 -0.19 -10.51
N VAL A 80 -3.19 -0.42 -10.74
CA VAL A 80 -2.08 0.19 -9.98
C VAL A 80 -1.06 0.76 -10.96
N THR A 81 -0.56 1.97 -10.67
CA THR A 81 0.52 2.61 -11.43
C THR A 81 1.61 3.07 -10.50
N GLY A 82 2.87 3.00 -10.94
CA GLY A 82 4.00 3.27 -10.07
C GLY A 82 5.36 2.98 -10.70
N ASP A 83 6.31 2.59 -9.86
CA ASP A 83 7.58 2.03 -10.34
C ASP A 83 7.44 0.56 -10.76
N LYS A 84 8.42 0.11 -11.56
CA LYS A 84 8.50 -1.25 -12.08
C LYS A 84 8.56 -2.32 -10.98
N GLY A 85 9.30 -2.10 -9.89
CA GLY A 85 9.41 -3.08 -8.80
C GLY A 85 8.06 -3.31 -8.13
N LEU A 86 7.29 -2.24 -7.90
CA LEU A 86 5.91 -2.38 -7.42
C LEU A 86 5.05 -3.19 -8.38
N MET A 87 5.20 -3.03 -9.71
CA MET A 87 4.39 -3.81 -10.65
C MET A 87 4.67 -5.31 -10.55
N ASP A 88 5.92 -5.70 -10.29
CA ASP A 88 6.28 -7.10 -10.06
C ASP A 88 5.64 -7.64 -8.76
N GLU A 89 5.59 -6.84 -7.69
CA GLU A 89 4.88 -7.18 -6.45
C GLU A 89 3.36 -7.30 -6.66
N VAL A 90 2.74 -6.37 -7.39
CA VAL A 90 1.30 -6.42 -7.73
C VAL A 90 0.99 -7.67 -8.55
N GLN A 91 1.87 -8.05 -9.49
CA GLN A 91 1.73 -9.25 -10.31
C GLN A 91 1.76 -10.54 -9.48
N GLN A 92 2.62 -10.59 -8.47
CA GLN A 92 2.71 -11.72 -7.53
C GLN A 92 1.54 -11.77 -6.56
N THR A 93 1.03 -10.60 -6.15
CA THR A 93 -0.11 -10.48 -5.23
C THR A 93 -1.40 -10.93 -5.90
N ASN A 94 -1.71 -10.38 -7.08
CA ASN A 94 -2.86 -10.80 -7.88
C ASN A 94 -2.66 -10.41 -9.35
N SER A 95 -2.53 -11.43 -10.21
CA SER A 95 -2.28 -11.26 -11.64
C SER A 95 -3.40 -10.55 -12.39
N ALA A 96 -4.64 -10.57 -11.87
CA ALA A 96 -5.81 -9.92 -12.47
C ALA A 96 -5.82 -8.40 -12.31
N ILE A 97 -5.08 -7.85 -11.34
CA ILE A 97 -4.97 -6.40 -11.16
C ILE A 97 -4.20 -5.80 -12.35
N GLY A 98 -4.77 -4.80 -13.01
CA GLY A 98 -4.07 -4.09 -14.07
C GLY A 98 -2.86 -3.31 -13.50
N ARG A 99 -1.77 -3.25 -14.27
CA ARG A 99 -0.49 -2.67 -13.85
C ARG A 99 0.06 -1.73 -14.91
N CYS A 100 0.65 -0.61 -14.51
CA CYS A 100 1.37 0.30 -15.40
C CYS A 100 2.61 0.90 -14.70
N ALA A 101 3.80 0.39 -15.05
CA ALA A 101 5.06 1.02 -14.65
C ALA A 101 5.27 2.28 -15.48
N VAL A 102 5.48 3.42 -14.81
CA VAL A 102 5.81 4.69 -15.46
C VAL A 102 7.23 5.16 -15.17
N LYS A 103 7.92 4.47 -14.25
CA LYS A 103 9.31 4.73 -13.86
C LYS A 103 10.02 3.46 -13.37
N GLU A 104 11.33 3.49 -13.34
CA GLU A 104 12.20 2.47 -12.74
C GLU A 104 13.30 3.15 -11.91
N GLY A 105 13.53 2.68 -10.68
CA GLY A 105 14.57 3.23 -9.80
C GLY A 105 15.98 2.74 -10.14
N ARG A 106 16.97 3.61 -9.93
CA ARG A 106 18.41 3.33 -10.01
C ARG A 106 19.13 4.16 -8.94
N GLY A 107 19.38 3.53 -7.78
CA GLY A 107 19.89 4.25 -6.60
C GLY A 107 18.95 5.41 -6.23
N GLN A 108 19.48 6.63 -6.13
CA GLN A 108 18.68 7.83 -5.86
C GLN A 108 17.96 8.41 -7.09
N SER A 109 18.20 7.87 -8.30
CA SER A 109 17.62 8.38 -9.55
C SER A 109 16.48 7.51 -10.05
N THR A 110 15.71 8.03 -11.02
CA THR A 110 14.67 7.29 -11.73
C THR A 110 14.80 7.44 -13.23
N ILE A 111 14.60 6.35 -13.97
CA ILE A 111 14.38 6.36 -15.42
C ILE A 111 12.86 6.39 -15.63
N SER A 112 12.35 7.48 -16.19
CA SER A 112 10.91 7.76 -16.24
C SER A 112 10.40 7.92 -17.66
N MET A 113 9.15 7.53 -17.90
CA MET A 113 8.44 7.87 -19.13
C MET A 113 8.28 9.39 -19.24
N ALA A 114 8.28 9.90 -20.48
CA ALA A 114 7.85 11.28 -20.73
C ALA A 114 6.39 11.47 -20.27
N PRO A 115 6.00 12.64 -19.73
CA PRO A 115 4.66 12.84 -19.14
C PRO A 115 3.50 12.48 -20.07
N GLY A 116 3.56 12.85 -21.35
CA GLY A 116 2.51 12.53 -22.32
C GLY A 116 2.37 11.02 -22.58
N ALA A 117 3.48 10.29 -22.57
CA ALA A 117 3.48 8.84 -22.70
C ALA A 117 2.91 8.17 -21.45
N ALA A 118 3.27 8.65 -20.25
CA ALA A 118 2.72 8.14 -18.99
C ALA A 118 1.20 8.34 -18.92
N ILE A 119 0.69 9.53 -19.25
CA ILE A 119 -0.76 9.80 -19.28
C ILE A 119 -1.48 8.85 -20.25
N SER A 120 -0.91 8.63 -21.43
CA SER A 120 -1.50 7.76 -22.45
C SER A 120 -1.54 6.29 -21.99
N ALA A 121 -0.44 5.81 -21.39
CA ALA A 121 -0.34 4.45 -20.87
C ALA A 121 -1.28 4.21 -19.68
N ILE A 122 -1.34 5.15 -18.73
CA ILE A 122 -2.25 5.09 -17.58
C ILE A 122 -3.70 5.06 -18.06
N ARG A 123 -4.08 5.92 -19.01
CA ARG A 123 -5.44 5.95 -19.57
C ARG A 123 -5.82 4.60 -20.19
N ALA A 124 -4.96 4.06 -21.06
CA ALA A 124 -5.21 2.78 -21.71
C ALA A 124 -5.28 1.61 -20.71
N GLY A 125 -4.41 1.60 -19.70
CA GLY A 125 -4.40 0.59 -18.64
C GLY A 125 -5.66 0.63 -17.77
N ALA A 126 -6.07 1.84 -17.35
CA ALA A 126 -7.28 2.05 -16.56
C ALA A 126 -8.54 1.62 -17.33
N GLU A 127 -8.65 1.99 -18.60
CA GLU A 127 -9.78 1.58 -19.45
C GLU A 127 -9.85 0.06 -19.62
N LYS A 128 -8.71 -0.58 -19.87
CA LYS A 128 -8.63 -2.05 -19.99
C LYS A 128 -9.02 -2.74 -18.69
N ALA A 129 -8.56 -2.24 -17.54
CA ALA A 129 -8.87 -2.79 -16.24
C ALA A 129 -10.39 -2.73 -15.94
N LEU A 130 -11.03 -1.58 -16.22
CA LEU A 130 -12.47 -1.41 -15.98
C LEU A 130 -13.37 -2.24 -16.89
N LYS A 131 -12.89 -2.59 -18.10
CA LYS A 131 -13.62 -3.48 -19.02
C LYS A 131 -13.50 -4.96 -18.65
N GLY A 132 -12.60 -5.31 -17.72
CA GLY A 132 -12.40 -6.66 -17.25
C GLY A 132 -13.40 -7.10 -16.17
N ASP A 133 -13.19 -8.31 -15.66
CA ASP A 133 -13.92 -8.82 -14.50
C ASP A 133 -13.30 -8.30 -13.20
N LEU A 134 -13.88 -7.24 -12.64
CA LEU A 134 -13.35 -6.53 -11.46
C LEU A 134 -13.25 -7.43 -10.23
N LYS A 135 -14.13 -8.43 -10.09
CA LYS A 135 -14.16 -9.30 -8.91
C LYS A 135 -12.91 -10.17 -8.79
N LYS A 136 -12.25 -10.47 -9.91
CA LYS A 136 -10.98 -11.21 -9.91
C LYS A 136 -9.83 -10.43 -9.25
N SER A 137 -9.97 -9.12 -9.10
CA SER A 137 -8.99 -8.26 -8.44
C SER A 137 -9.20 -8.15 -6.92
N LEU A 138 -10.25 -8.76 -6.36
CA LEU A 138 -10.42 -8.85 -4.90
C LEU A 138 -9.29 -9.70 -4.29
N LEU A 139 -8.78 -9.24 -3.16
CA LEU A 139 -7.86 -10.00 -2.33
C LEU A 139 -8.60 -10.68 -1.19
N GLU A 140 -8.13 -11.87 -0.82
CA GLU A 140 -8.57 -12.50 0.42
C GLU A 140 -7.94 -11.76 1.59
N VAL A 141 -8.78 -11.16 2.44
CA VAL A 141 -8.31 -10.46 3.65
C VAL A 141 -7.90 -11.52 4.68
N PRO A 142 -6.65 -11.47 5.21
CA PRO A 142 -6.20 -12.44 6.18
C PRO A 142 -7.08 -12.44 7.44
N LYS A 143 -7.52 -13.64 7.85
CA LYS A 143 -8.26 -13.82 9.12
C LYS A 143 -7.43 -13.48 10.35
N HIS A 144 -6.11 -13.59 10.22
CA HIS A 144 -5.14 -13.23 11.25
C HIS A 144 -4.02 -12.43 10.59
N THR A 145 -3.75 -11.25 11.16
CA THR A 145 -2.79 -10.28 10.62
C THR A 145 -1.69 -10.05 11.64
N ILE A 146 -0.45 -10.27 11.21
CA ILE A 146 0.77 -10.00 11.95
C ILE A 146 1.50 -8.87 11.25
N LEU A 147 1.64 -7.74 11.92
CA LEU A 147 2.41 -6.60 11.46
C LEU A 147 3.70 -6.49 12.25
N GLU A 148 4.81 -6.31 11.54
CA GLU A 148 6.12 -6.03 12.12
C GLU A 148 6.67 -4.76 11.49
N ILE A 149 6.95 -3.74 12.31
CA ILE A 149 7.45 -2.45 11.84
C ILE A 149 8.82 -2.22 12.46
N THR A 150 9.84 -2.15 11.60
CA THR A 150 11.21 -1.83 12.00
C THR A 150 11.49 -0.37 11.71
N TYR A 151 12.00 0.34 12.71
CA TYR A 151 12.25 1.78 12.64
C TYR A 151 13.74 2.08 12.46
N GLY A 152 14.03 3.18 11.77
CA GLY A 152 15.39 3.73 11.70
C GLY A 152 15.84 4.31 13.05
N ASN A 153 14.91 4.91 13.80
CA ASN A 153 15.15 5.46 15.12
C ASN A 153 14.70 4.48 16.23
N PRO A 154 15.60 3.97 17.09
CA PRO A 154 15.24 3.08 18.19
C PRO A 154 14.21 3.67 19.17
N ASN A 155 14.22 5.00 19.36
CA ASN A 155 13.28 5.66 20.28
C ASN A 155 11.84 5.60 19.77
N LEU A 156 11.63 5.58 18.45
CA LEU A 156 10.29 5.42 17.87
C LEU A 156 9.74 4.02 18.12
N ALA A 157 10.56 2.97 17.96
CA ALA A 157 10.15 1.61 18.27
C ALA A 157 9.70 1.48 19.74
N TYR A 158 10.47 2.06 20.68
CA TYR A 158 10.08 2.08 22.09
C TYR A 158 8.77 2.85 22.32
N ARG A 159 8.65 4.06 21.76
CA ARG A 159 7.42 4.88 21.86
C ARG A 159 6.20 4.15 21.31
N HIS A 160 6.31 3.58 20.12
CA HIS A 160 5.20 2.95 19.41
C HIS A 160 4.81 1.59 19.98
N SER A 161 5.70 0.94 20.76
CA SER A 161 5.35 -0.27 21.51
C SER A 161 4.29 -0.05 22.60
N TRP A 162 3.96 1.21 22.92
CA TRP A 162 2.90 1.56 23.87
C TRP A 162 1.50 1.62 23.25
N TYR A 163 1.36 1.48 21.91
CA TYR A 163 0.05 1.26 21.32
C TYR A 163 -0.54 -0.07 21.83
N PRO A 164 -1.81 -0.13 22.28
CA PRO A 164 -2.39 -1.34 22.83
C PRO A 164 -2.21 -2.57 21.92
N GLY A 165 -1.65 -3.65 22.47
CA GLY A 165 -1.39 -4.89 21.74
C GLY A 165 -0.02 -4.96 21.03
N CYS A 166 0.68 -3.83 20.86
CA CYS A 166 2.03 -3.83 20.32
C CYS A 166 3.03 -4.39 21.35
N LYS A 167 4.05 -5.11 20.86
CA LYS A 167 5.18 -5.60 21.65
C LYS A 167 6.47 -5.19 20.97
N HIS A 168 7.44 -4.67 21.72
CA HIS A 168 8.79 -4.49 21.22
C HIS A 168 9.51 -5.84 21.16
N ILE A 169 9.93 -6.28 19.98
CA ILE A 169 10.53 -7.63 19.77
C ILE A 169 12.05 -7.60 19.53
N GLY A 170 12.68 -6.46 19.79
CA GLY A 170 14.13 -6.27 19.57
C GLY A 170 14.42 -5.61 18.23
N ASN A 171 15.69 -5.30 17.96
CA ASN A 171 16.17 -4.70 16.71
C ASN A 171 15.38 -3.47 16.20
N ARG A 172 14.85 -2.64 17.11
CA ARG A 172 14.01 -1.46 16.79
C ARG A 172 12.71 -1.85 16.07
N THR A 173 12.17 -3.02 16.38
CA THR A 173 10.97 -3.58 15.75
C THR A 173 9.85 -3.73 16.76
N ILE A 174 8.67 -3.24 16.40
CA ILE A 174 7.43 -3.58 17.10
C ILE A 174 6.66 -4.64 16.32
N ARG A 175 5.91 -5.47 17.04
CA ARG A 175 5.03 -6.49 16.51
C ARG A 175 3.62 -6.30 17.04
N PHE A 176 2.64 -6.42 16.16
CA PHE A 176 1.22 -6.33 16.46
C PHE A 176 0.48 -7.47 15.77
N GLU A 177 -0.47 -8.07 16.47
CA GLU A 177 -1.26 -9.20 15.97
C GLU A 177 -2.75 -8.92 16.22
N THR A 178 -3.58 -9.19 15.23
CA THR A 178 -5.04 -8.96 15.30
C THR A 178 -5.79 -9.87 14.33
N ASP A 179 -7.02 -10.24 14.70
CA ASP A 179 -7.98 -10.92 13.81
C ASP A 179 -8.93 -9.93 13.09
N ASP A 180 -8.82 -8.64 13.41
CA ASP A 180 -9.55 -7.55 12.77
C ASP A 180 -8.58 -6.70 11.94
N TYR A 181 -8.75 -6.72 10.61
CA TYR A 181 -7.92 -5.96 9.69
C TYR A 181 -8.08 -4.45 9.85
N PHE A 182 -9.24 -3.96 10.30
CA PHE A 182 -9.44 -2.54 10.56
C PHE A 182 -8.62 -2.08 11.78
N GLU A 183 -8.41 -2.93 12.79
CA GLU A 183 -7.48 -2.65 13.89
C GLU A 183 -6.04 -2.55 13.42
N ALA A 184 -5.63 -3.36 12.43
CA ALA A 184 -4.30 -3.26 11.83
C ALA A 184 -4.11 -1.91 11.13
N LEU A 185 -5.11 -1.44 10.37
CA LEU A 185 -5.09 -0.11 9.75
C LEU A 185 -5.06 1.02 10.79
N ARG A 186 -5.85 0.88 11.86
CA ARG A 186 -5.84 1.85 12.96
C ARG A 186 -4.47 1.92 13.60
N MET A 187 -3.88 0.77 13.94
CA MET A 187 -2.56 0.70 14.53
C MET A 187 -1.53 1.41 13.64
N LEU A 188 -1.49 1.10 12.35
CA LEU A 188 -0.61 1.77 11.39
C LEU A 188 -0.78 3.30 11.41
N ASN A 189 -2.01 3.80 11.37
CA ASN A 189 -2.31 5.24 11.42
C ASN A 189 -1.78 5.98 12.67
N TYR A 190 -1.48 5.27 13.78
CA TYR A 190 -0.92 5.87 14.99
C TYR A 190 0.59 5.65 15.15
N VAL A 191 1.19 4.65 14.49
CA VAL A 191 2.59 4.24 14.72
C VAL A 191 3.51 4.38 13.50
N THR A 192 2.98 4.89 12.39
CA THR A 192 3.74 5.29 11.20
C THR A 192 3.42 6.74 10.90
#